data_AF-A0A0H5Q7T7-F1
#
_entry.id   AF-A0A0H5Q7T7-F1
#
_cell.length_a   1.000
_cell.length_b   1.000
_cell.length_c   1.000
_cell.angle_alpha   90.00
_cell.angle_beta   90.00
_cell.angle_gamma   90.00
#
_symmetry.space_group_name_H-M   'P 1'
#
loop_
_entity.id
_entity.type
_entity.pdbx_description
1 polymer ?
#
loop_
_entity_poly.entity_id
_entity_poly.type
_entity_poly.pdbx_seq_one_letter_code
_entity_poly.pdbx_strand_id
1 'polypeptide(L)'
;MASLLAQVTIPYITSIPTDISINTWSFESSLDNDLAAADIAEGLEDFYAQIGTYLSPVLNPAVSRLKIYDRADPEPRVPFYDETLVGPGNNTGTIIPEEVAACLSFRGALTSGASQRRRRGRVYLGPLSITGVAAGGTGRSEVKTAFVTAIHAGADALLTALGATTEHVVHSGVGGTDTVVTTYWVDNAFDTQRRRGPDASSRTTWTS
;
A
#
# COMPACT_ATOMS: atom_id res chain seq x y z
N MET A 1 18.01 -1.39 -16.94
CA MET A 1 17.16 -0.84 -15.88
C MET A 1 16.66 -2.02 -15.08
N ALA A 2 16.84 -1.99 -13.76
CA ALA A 2 16.35 -3.01 -12.85
C ALA A 2 14.83 -2.85 -12.69
N SER A 3 14.06 -3.93 -12.81
CA SER A 3 12.62 -3.94 -12.52
C SER A 3 12.42 -4.58 -11.15
N LEU A 4 12.06 -3.74 -10.18
CA LEU A 4 12.02 -4.10 -8.77
C LEU A 4 10.57 -4.22 -8.29
N LEU A 5 10.33 -5.23 -7.46
CA LEU A 5 9.05 -5.45 -6.78
C LEU A 5 9.27 -5.22 -5.28
N ALA A 6 8.62 -4.22 -4.70
CA ALA A 6 8.64 -4.01 -3.26
C ALA A 6 7.34 -4.51 -2.63
N GLN A 7 7.46 -5.27 -1.55
CA GLN A 7 6.34 -5.78 -0.77
C GLN A 7 6.43 -5.26 0.66
N VAL A 8 5.47 -4.42 1.02
CA VAL A 8 5.28 -3.96 2.41
C VAL A 8 4.30 -4.89 3.09
N THR A 9 4.72 -5.50 4.19
CA THR A 9 3.90 -6.39 5.02
C THR A 9 3.76 -5.80 6.42
N ILE A 10 2.52 -5.60 6.86
CA ILE A 10 2.17 -5.12 8.20
C ILE A 10 1.28 -6.17 8.86
N PRO A 11 1.82 -7.01 9.75
CA PRO A 11 1.04 -8.07 10.39
C PRO A 11 0.09 -7.50 11.45
N TYR A 12 -0.91 -8.29 11.84
CA TYR A 12 -1.84 -7.95 12.90
C TYR A 12 -1.29 -8.44 14.25
N ILE A 13 -1.80 -7.90 15.35
CA ILE A 13 -1.40 -8.28 16.72
C ILE A 13 -1.83 -9.72 17.06
N THR A 14 -2.84 -10.27 16.35
CA THR A 14 -3.39 -11.61 16.56
C THR A 14 -2.36 -12.73 16.42
N SER A 15 -1.21 -12.46 15.79
CA SER A 15 -0.14 -13.43 15.52
C SER A 15 -0.57 -14.60 14.63
N ILE A 16 -1.73 -14.51 13.97
CA ILE A 16 -2.18 -15.48 12.98
C ILE A 16 -1.53 -15.11 11.64
N PRO A 17 -0.80 -16.02 10.95
CA PRO A 17 -0.08 -15.69 9.72
C PRO A 17 -0.95 -15.18 8.56
N THR A 18 -2.25 -15.45 8.57
CA THR A 18 -3.21 -14.96 7.57
C THR A 18 -3.57 -13.50 7.76
N ASP A 19 -3.40 -12.97 8.97
CA ASP A 19 -3.82 -11.63 9.36
C ASP A 19 -2.67 -10.65 9.08
N ILE A 20 -2.44 -10.38 7.79
CA ILE A 20 -1.29 -9.57 7.34
C ILE A 20 -1.68 -8.58 6.26
N SER A 21 -1.57 -7.27 6.50
CA SER A 21 -1.73 -6.26 5.45
C SER A 21 -0.54 -6.30 4.51
N ILE A 22 -0.79 -6.49 3.21
CA ILE A 22 0.26 -6.59 2.19
C ILE A 22 -0.07 -5.59 1.09
N ASN A 23 0.88 -4.71 0.82
CA ASN A 23 0.86 -3.81 -0.31
C ASN A 23 2.09 -4.07 -1.19
N THR A 24 1.87 -4.10 -2.49
CA THR A 24 2.90 -4.38 -3.48
C THR A 24 3.07 -3.17 -4.39
N TRP A 25 4.32 -2.75 -4.55
CA TRP A 25 4.75 -1.62 -5.35
C TRP A 25 5.74 -2.09 -6.39
N SER A 26 5.81 -1.40 -7.54
CA SER A 26 6.73 -1.75 -8.63
C SER A 26 7.56 -0.54 -9.00
N PHE A 27 8.85 -0.74 -9.22
CA PHE A 27 9.78 0.33 -9.55
C PHE A 27 10.64 -0.07 -10.74
N GLU A 28 11.06 0.91 -11.52
CA GLU A 28 12.18 0.78 -12.46
C GLU A 28 13.32 1.67 -12.00
N SER A 29 14.55 1.17 -12.02
CA SER A 29 15.73 1.96 -11.67
C SER A 29 16.84 1.82 -12.68
N SER A 30 17.57 2.92 -12.86
CA SER A 30 18.85 2.97 -13.57
C SER A 30 20.06 2.74 -12.67
N LEU A 31 19.86 2.71 -11.34
CA LEU A 31 20.89 2.40 -10.36
C LEU A 31 21.16 0.89 -10.27
N ASP A 32 22.21 0.55 -9.53
CA ASP A 32 22.40 -0.79 -8.99
C ASP A 32 21.27 -1.16 -8.01
N ASN A 33 20.94 -2.45 -7.91
CA ASN A 33 19.86 -2.96 -7.07
C ASN A 33 19.97 -2.53 -5.61
N ASP A 34 21.16 -2.51 -5.02
CA ASP A 34 21.35 -2.18 -3.60
C ASP A 34 21.06 -0.69 -3.33
N LEU A 35 21.52 0.19 -4.23
CA LEU A 35 21.24 1.64 -4.13
C LEU A 35 19.76 1.93 -4.39
N ALA A 36 19.18 1.32 -5.42
CA ALA A 36 17.76 1.48 -5.71
C ALA A 36 16.88 0.98 -4.55
N ALA A 37 17.26 -0.14 -3.90
CA ALA A 37 16.54 -0.68 -2.76
C ALA A 37 16.56 0.26 -1.56
N ALA A 38 17.69 0.93 -1.29
CA ALA A 38 17.78 1.92 -0.22
C ALA A 38 16.85 3.12 -0.46
N ASP A 39 16.86 3.71 -1.66
CA ASP A 39 15.98 4.84 -2.02
C ASP A 39 14.50 4.45 -1.95
N ILE A 40 14.16 3.25 -2.42
CA ILE A 40 12.79 2.70 -2.34
C ILE A 40 12.38 2.48 -0.87
N ALA A 41 13.29 1.98 -0.03
CA ALA A 41 13.02 1.74 1.36
C ALA A 41 12.75 3.02 2.13
N GLU A 42 13.63 4.01 2.02
CA GLU A 42 13.46 5.33 2.63
C GLU A 42 12.13 5.98 2.20
N GLY A 43 11.84 5.98 0.89
CA GLY A 43 10.61 6.57 0.37
C GLY A 43 9.33 5.86 0.84
N LEU A 44 9.36 4.53 0.97
CA LEU A 44 8.21 3.78 1.50
C LEU A 44 8.07 3.97 3.02
N GLU A 45 9.17 4.03 3.77
CA GLU A 45 9.16 4.34 5.19
C GLU A 45 8.51 5.70 5.47
N ASP A 46 8.94 6.73 4.74
CA ASP A 46 8.36 8.07 4.81
C ASP A 46 6.87 8.07 4.44
N PHE A 47 6.48 7.37 3.36
CA PHE A 47 5.08 7.23 2.97
C PHE A 47 4.23 6.65 4.10
N TYR A 48 4.68 5.53 4.70
CA TYR A 48 3.95 4.85 5.76
C TYR A 48 3.95 5.62 7.09
N ALA A 49 5.00 6.41 7.34
CA ALA A 49 5.05 7.34 8.47
C ALA A 49 3.97 8.42 8.39
N GLN A 50 3.73 8.98 7.21
CA GLN A 50 2.67 9.99 7.03
C GLN A 50 1.27 9.46 7.34
N ILE A 51 1.00 8.19 7.02
CA ILE A 51 -0.33 7.61 7.17
C ILE A 51 -0.55 6.81 8.46
N GLY A 52 0.49 6.51 9.22
CA GLY A 52 0.44 5.59 10.37
C GLY A 52 -0.66 5.92 11.38
N THR A 53 -0.89 7.20 11.69
CA THR A 53 -1.92 7.62 12.66
C THR A 53 -3.36 7.32 12.24
N TYR A 54 -3.59 6.97 10.96
CA TYR A 54 -4.89 6.62 10.39
C TYR A 54 -5.12 5.11 10.27
N LEU A 55 -4.08 4.31 10.48
CA LEU A 55 -4.16 2.87 10.43
C LEU A 55 -4.72 2.30 11.74
N SER A 56 -5.35 1.12 11.65
CA SER A 56 -6.00 0.46 12.77
C SER A 56 -5.00 -0.02 13.84
N PRO A 57 -5.31 0.13 15.14
CA PRO A 57 -4.47 -0.40 16.22
C PRO A 57 -4.44 -1.93 16.30
N VAL A 58 -5.19 -2.64 15.45
CA VAL A 58 -5.06 -4.11 15.31
C VAL A 58 -3.78 -4.52 14.58
N LEU A 59 -3.15 -3.61 13.85
CA LEU A 59 -1.87 -3.84 13.20
C LEU A 59 -0.74 -3.79 14.23
N ASN A 60 0.35 -4.50 13.94
CA ASN A 60 1.58 -4.49 14.70
C ASN A 60 2.72 -3.86 13.88
N PRO A 61 2.81 -2.51 13.85
CA PRO A 61 3.84 -1.82 13.09
C PRO A 61 5.27 -2.25 13.42
N ALA A 62 5.54 -2.61 14.68
CA ALA A 62 6.88 -2.92 15.18
C ALA A 62 7.55 -4.14 14.53
N VAL A 63 6.77 -5.01 13.89
CA VAL A 63 7.26 -6.19 13.15
C VAL A 63 6.92 -6.12 11.66
N SER A 64 6.58 -4.94 11.15
CA SER A 64 6.36 -4.73 9.72
C SER A 64 7.65 -4.96 8.95
N ARG A 65 7.54 -5.50 7.74
CA ARG A 65 8.68 -5.83 6.89
C ARG A 65 8.53 -5.20 5.52
N LEU A 66 9.65 -4.73 4.98
CA LEU A 66 9.79 -4.36 3.58
C LEU A 66 10.72 -5.36 2.91
N LYS A 67 10.22 -6.01 1.86
CA LYS A 67 10.99 -6.94 1.02
C LYS A 67 11.06 -6.43 -0.39
N ILE A 68 12.24 -6.42 -1.00
CA ILE A 68 12.43 -6.03 -2.40
C ILE A 68 13.02 -7.20 -3.17
N TYR A 69 12.46 -7.44 -4.35
CA TYR A 69 12.81 -8.53 -5.25
C TYR A 69 13.19 -7.97 -6.61
N ASP A 70 14.19 -8.57 -7.25
CA ASP A 70 14.49 -8.32 -8.66
C ASP A 70 13.60 -9.22 -9.52
N ARG A 71 12.85 -8.64 -10.46
CA ARG A 71 11.99 -9.42 -11.35
C ARG A 71 12.77 -10.26 -12.37
N ALA A 72 14.03 -9.92 -12.63
CA ALA A 72 14.90 -10.70 -13.50
C ALA A 72 15.24 -12.08 -12.90
N ASP A 73 15.15 -12.23 -11.56
CA ASP A 73 15.41 -13.50 -10.89
C ASP A 73 14.35 -14.55 -11.24
N PRO A 74 14.75 -15.84 -11.35
CA PRO A 74 13.83 -16.94 -11.61
C PRO A 74 12.85 -17.15 -10.45
N GLU A 75 11.64 -17.62 -10.77
CA GLU A 75 10.64 -17.97 -9.76
C GLU A 75 10.88 -19.38 -9.19
N PRO A 76 10.69 -19.62 -7.88
CA PRO A 76 10.33 -18.66 -6.82
C PRO A 76 11.48 -17.71 -6.44
N ARG A 77 11.17 -16.40 -6.33
CA ARG A 77 12.17 -15.35 -6.05
C ARG A 77 12.48 -15.23 -4.56
N VAL A 78 13.74 -14.97 -4.24
CA VAL A 78 14.22 -14.63 -2.89
C VAL A 78 14.41 -13.11 -2.81
N PRO A 79 13.98 -12.43 -1.74
CA PRO A 79 14.25 -10.99 -1.63
C PRO A 79 15.75 -10.77 -1.44
N PHE A 80 16.34 -9.87 -2.23
CA PHE A 80 17.73 -9.46 -2.02
C PHE A 80 17.86 -8.37 -0.95
N TYR A 81 16.74 -7.70 -0.63
CA TYR A 81 16.62 -6.71 0.44
C TYR A 81 15.43 -7.06 1.33
N ASP A 82 15.65 -7.16 2.64
CA ASP A 82 14.62 -7.53 3.64
C ASP A 82 14.90 -6.82 4.98
N GLU A 83 14.19 -5.73 5.21
CA GLU A 83 14.36 -4.90 6.41
C GLU A 83 13.04 -4.72 7.18
N THR A 84 13.17 -4.29 8.43
CA THR A 84 12.02 -3.87 9.24
C THR A 84 11.57 -2.51 8.73
N LEU A 85 10.28 -2.36 8.41
CA LEU A 85 9.73 -1.09 7.95
C LEU A 85 9.61 -0.13 9.13
N VAL A 86 10.46 0.90 9.18
CA VAL A 86 10.38 1.98 10.16
C VAL A 86 9.47 3.07 9.59
N GLY A 87 8.17 3.03 9.90
CA GLY A 87 7.26 3.99 9.27
C GLY A 87 5.92 4.10 9.97
N PRO A 88 5.07 3.06 9.93
CA PRO A 88 3.76 3.16 10.55
C PRO A 88 3.95 3.41 12.05
N GLY A 89 3.65 4.63 12.50
CA GLY A 89 3.78 5.00 13.91
C GLY A 89 2.81 4.21 14.78
N ASN A 90 2.75 4.53 16.07
CA ASN A 90 1.76 3.92 16.95
C ASN A 90 0.35 4.27 16.45
N ASN A 91 -0.36 3.24 16.00
CA ASN A 91 -1.73 3.35 15.54
C ASN A 91 -2.63 3.70 16.74
N THR A 92 -3.48 4.71 16.58
CA THR A 92 -4.39 5.17 17.64
C THR A 92 -5.83 5.23 17.12
N GLY A 93 -6.77 5.31 18.06
CA GLY A 93 -8.18 5.48 17.76
C GLY A 93 -8.99 4.20 17.86
N THR A 94 -10.30 4.36 17.69
CA THR A 94 -11.26 3.24 17.77
C THR A 94 -11.13 2.34 16.55
N ILE A 95 -11.10 1.03 16.80
CA ILE A 95 -11.14 0.00 15.78
C ILE A 95 -12.48 0.06 15.03
N ILE A 96 -12.41 -0.01 13.71
CA ILE A 96 -13.56 -0.23 12.81
C ILE A 96 -13.33 -1.56 12.07
N PRO A 97 -14.30 -2.09 11.30
CA PRO A 97 -14.11 -3.35 10.59
C PRO A 97 -12.82 -3.36 9.76
N GLU A 98 -12.06 -4.45 9.90
CA GLU A 98 -10.68 -4.57 9.40
C GLU A 98 -10.59 -4.61 7.86
N GLU A 99 -11.71 -4.79 7.19
CA GLU A 99 -11.78 -4.76 5.74
C GLU A 99 -11.84 -3.32 5.19
N VAL A 100 -12.07 -2.31 6.02
CA VAL A 100 -12.20 -0.91 5.58
C VAL A 100 -10.83 -0.32 5.25
N ALA A 101 -10.66 0.11 3.98
CA ALA A 101 -9.44 0.72 3.47
C ALA A 101 -9.74 1.97 2.63
N ALA A 102 -8.76 2.88 2.55
CA ALA A 102 -8.72 3.91 1.51
C ALA A 102 -7.93 3.36 0.31
N CYS A 103 -8.32 3.73 -0.91
CA CYS A 103 -7.63 3.26 -2.12
C CYS A 103 -6.76 4.38 -2.71
N LEU A 104 -5.43 4.23 -2.64
CA LEU A 104 -4.52 5.01 -3.47
C LEU A 104 -4.53 4.39 -4.87
N SER A 105 -5.07 5.12 -5.83
CA SER A 105 -5.07 4.72 -7.23
C SER A 105 -4.03 5.53 -8.00
N PHE A 106 -3.43 4.90 -9.00
CA PHE A 106 -2.41 5.54 -9.82
C PHE A 106 -2.43 5.02 -11.24
N ARG A 107 -1.89 5.82 -12.16
CA ARG A 107 -1.81 5.48 -13.58
C ARG A 107 -0.62 6.12 -14.27
N GLY A 108 -0.17 5.48 -15.34
CA GLY A 108 0.74 6.11 -16.30
C GLY A 108 0.02 7.00 -17.31
N ALA A 109 0.82 7.61 -18.20
CA ALA A 109 0.33 8.54 -19.21
C ALA A 109 -0.75 7.93 -20.13
N LEU A 110 -1.64 8.78 -20.63
CA LEU A 110 -2.64 8.39 -21.62
C LEU A 110 -1.99 8.25 -23.00
N THR A 111 -2.03 7.05 -23.58
CA THR A 111 -1.54 6.78 -24.94
C THR A 111 -2.69 6.29 -25.82
N SER A 112 -2.87 6.92 -26.99
CA SER A 112 -3.90 6.51 -27.97
C SER A 112 -3.66 5.08 -28.44
N GLY A 113 -4.72 4.28 -28.57
CA GLY A 113 -4.65 2.87 -28.97
C GLY A 113 -4.14 1.89 -27.90
N ALA A 114 -3.62 2.36 -26.76
CA ALA A 114 -3.17 1.50 -25.67
C ALA A 114 -4.27 1.24 -24.62
N SER A 115 -4.35 0.01 -24.11
CA SER A 115 -5.31 -0.33 -23.05
C SER A 115 -4.94 0.34 -21.73
N GLN A 116 -5.73 1.34 -21.32
CA GLN A 116 -5.52 2.03 -20.05
C GLN A 116 -5.76 1.16 -18.82
N ARG A 117 -6.48 0.05 -18.94
CA ARG A 117 -6.71 -0.87 -17.82
C ARG A 117 -5.40 -1.51 -17.33
N ARG A 118 -4.43 -1.73 -18.22
CA ARG A 118 -3.13 -2.35 -17.91
C ARG A 118 -2.10 -1.35 -17.36
N ARG A 119 -2.43 -0.06 -17.37
CA ARG A 119 -1.56 1.05 -16.96
C ARG A 119 -2.05 1.73 -15.69
N ARG A 120 -2.94 1.07 -14.94
CA ARG A 120 -3.51 1.54 -13.68
C ARG A 120 -3.20 0.53 -12.58
N GLY A 121 -2.78 1.05 -11.43
CA GLY A 121 -2.56 0.28 -10.21
C GLY A 121 -3.41 0.83 -9.08
N ARG A 122 -3.54 0.02 -8.03
CA ARG A 122 -4.21 0.37 -6.78
C ARG A 122 -3.43 -0.22 -5.62
N VAL A 123 -3.25 0.59 -4.58
CA VAL A 123 -2.78 0.16 -3.27
C VAL A 123 -3.87 0.47 -2.26
N TYR A 124 -4.20 -0.53 -1.45
CA TYR A 124 -5.23 -0.44 -0.45
C TYR A 124 -4.60 -0.12 0.90
N LEU A 125 -4.89 1.06 1.41
CA LEU A 125 -4.33 1.61 2.65
C LEU A 125 -5.31 1.29 3.78
N GLY A 126 -5.02 0.22 4.51
CA GLY A 126 -5.81 -0.24 5.64
C GLY A 126 -5.21 -1.48 6.31
N PRO A 127 -5.88 -2.04 7.33
CA PRO A 127 -7.13 -1.58 7.95
C PRO A 127 -7.03 -0.16 8.52
N LEU A 128 -8.12 0.61 8.43
CA LEU A 128 -8.19 1.97 8.99
C LEU A 128 -8.69 1.96 10.44
N SER A 129 -8.37 3.01 11.19
CA SER A 129 -9.08 3.36 12.43
C SER A 129 -10.13 4.44 12.17
N ILE A 130 -10.97 4.74 13.17
CA ILE A 130 -11.95 5.83 13.08
C ILE A 130 -11.31 7.19 12.77
N THR A 131 -10.01 7.37 13.04
CA THR A 131 -9.31 8.65 12.78
C THR A 131 -9.22 8.96 11.29
N GLY A 132 -9.25 7.93 10.43
CA GLY A 132 -9.30 8.05 8.96
C GLY A 132 -10.71 8.25 8.39
N VAL A 133 -11.74 8.28 9.23
CA VAL A 133 -13.15 8.38 8.83
C VAL A 133 -13.71 9.76 9.18
N ALA A 134 -14.52 10.30 8.27
CA ALA A 134 -15.31 11.50 8.50
C ALA A 134 -16.78 11.26 8.14
N ALA A 135 -17.67 12.04 8.75
CA ALA A 135 -19.03 12.18 8.27
C ALA A 135 -19.03 13.16 7.09
N GLY A 136 -19.38 12.67 5.91
CA GLY A 136 -19.59 13.48 4.71
C GLY A 136 -20.82 14.38 4.83
N GLY A 137 -20.92 15.38 3.96
CA GLY A 137 -22.00 16.38 3.99
C GLY A 137 -23.42 15.80 3.79
N THR A 138 -23.53 14.56 3.33
CA THR A 138 -24.80 13.83 3.15
C THR A 138 -25.08 12.81 4.26
N GLY A 139 -24.27 12.80 5.33
CA GLY A 139 -24.36 11.80 6.40
C GLY A 139 -23.75 10.44 6.05
N ARG A 140 -23.12 10.31 4.87
CA ARG A 140 -22.37 9.12 4.46
C ARG A 140 -20.98 9.13 5.09
N SER A 141 -20.45 7.96 5.41
CA SER A 141 -19.04 7.82 5.82
C SER A 141 -18.13 8.07 4.63
N GLU A 142 -17.12 8.90 4.83
CA GLU A 142 -16.16 9.34 3.81
C GLU A 142 -14.73 9.24 4.36
N VAL A 143 -13.75 9.13 3.47
CA VAL A 143 -12.33 9.16 3.84
C VAL A 143 -12.01 10.58 4.31
N LYS A 144 -11.49 10.71 5.53
CA LYS A 144 -11.23 12.03 6.12
C LYS A 144 -10.26 12.84 5.25
N THR A 145 -10.58 14.10 4.97
CA THR A 145 -9.74 14.98 4.14
C THR A 145 -8.29 15.06 4.63
N ALA A 146 -8.07 15.12 5.95
CA ALA A 146 -6.72 15.12 6.53
C ALA A 146 -5.94 13.83 6.22
N PHE A 147 -6.62 12.69 6.13
CA PHE A 147 -6.00 11.44 5.71
C PHE A 147 -5.65 11.46 4.21
N VAL A 148 -6.54 12.00 3.36
CA VAL A 148 -6.22 12.21 1.93
C VAL A 148 -4.99 13.11 1.77
N THR A 149 -4.89 14.20 2.54
CA THR A 149 -3.71 15.08 2.55
C THR A 149 -2.45 14.33 3.00
N ALA A 150 -2.54 13.47 4.02
CA ALA A 150 -1.41 12.66 4.47
C ALA A 150 -0.96 11.65 3.41
N ILE A 151 -1.88 11.04 2.67
CA ILE A 151 -1.54 10.14 1.54
C ILE A 151 -0.81 10.92 0.44
N HIS A 152 -1.25 12.14 0.12
CA HIS A 152 -0.56 12.98 -0.86
C HIS A 152 0.85 13.34 -0.38
N ALA A 153 0.98 13.80 0.87
CA ALA A 153 2.29 14.12 1.44
C ALA A 153 3.23 12.91 1.47
N GLY A 154 2.71 11.72 1.78
CA GLY A 154 3.48 10.48 1.72
C GLY A 154 3.90 10.13 0.30
N ALA A 155 3.01 10.30 -0.69
CA ALA A 155 3.33 10.06 -2.10
C ALA A 155 4.41 11.04 -2.61
N ASP A 156 4.34 12.31 -2.22
CA ASP A 156 5.35 13.30 -2.55
C ASP A 156 6.70 12.97 -1.89
N ALA A 157 6.71 12.51 -0.64
CA ALA A 157 7.92 12.06 0.05
C ALA A 157 8.54 10.84 -0.65
N LEU A 158 7.74 9.83 -0.99
CA LEU A 158 8.18 8.68 -1.78
C LEU A 158 8.83 9.14 -3.10
N LEU A 159 8.15 9.98 -3.88
CA LEU A 159 8.69 10.45 -5.16
C LEU A 159 9.97 11.28 -5.00
N THR A 160 10.09 12.02 -3.89
CA THR A 160 11.31 12.79 -3.58
C THR A 160 12.48 11.86 -3.28
N ALA A 161 12.27 10.81 -2.49
CA ALA A 161 13.29 9.83 -2.14
C ALA A 161 13.79 9.04 -3.36
N LEU A 162 12.90 8.66 -4.28
CA LEU A 162 13.28 7.94 -5.50
C LEU A 162 14.18 8.75 -6.46
N GLY A 163 14.10 10.08 -6.40
CA GLY A 163 14.88 10.97 -7.25
C GLY A 163 14.59 10.81 -8.74
N ALA A 164 15.59 11.12 -9.58
CA ALA A 164 15.48 11.04 -11.04
C ALA A 164 15.88 9.68 -11.62
N THR A 165 16.46 8.80 -10.80
CA THR A 165 17.10 7.55 -11.22
C THR A 165 16.23 6.31 -10.99
N THR A 166 15.21 6.44 -10.12
CA THR A 166 14.23 5.40 -9.82
C THR A 166 12.83 5.96 -10.03
N GLU A 167 11.95 5.21 -10.68
CA GLU A 167 10.59 5.61 -11.00
C GLU A 167 9.58 4.60 -10.44
N HIS A 168 8.48 5.09 -9.86
CA HIS A 168 7.34 4.24 -9.54
C HIS A 168 6.56 3.90 -10.81
N VAL A 169 6.31 2.60 -11.04
CA VAL A 169 5.70 2.09 -12.27
C VAL A 169 4.49 1.21 -11.99
N VAL A 170 3.61 1.07 -12.99
CA VAL A 170 2.63 -0.01 -13.04
C VAL A 170 3.22 -1.16 -13.86
N HIS A 171 3.39 -2.31 -13.23
CA HIS A 171 3.78 -3.52 -13.95
C HIS A 171 2.59 -4.30 -14.49
N SER A 172 2.66 -4.69 -15.77
CA SER A 172 1.67 -5.54 -16.40
C SER A 172 2.24 -6.94 -16.67
N GLY A 173 1.92 -7.91 -15.81
CA GLY A 173 2.38 -9.30 -15.97
C GLY A 173 1.94 -9.98 -17.28
N VAL A 174 0.89 -9.49 -17.95
CA VAL A 174 0.45 -10.00 -19.26
C VAL A 174 1.40 -9.55 -20.39
N GLY A 175 1.99 -8.36 -20.25
CA GLY A 175 2.83 -7.76 -21.28
C GLY A 175 4.32 -7.81 -20.95
N GLY A 176 4.68 -8.10 -19.69
CA GLY A 176 6.04 -7.91 -19.18
C GLY A 176 6.51 -6.45 -19.25
N THR A 177 5.58 -5.49 -19.37
CA THR A 177 5.90 -4.07 -19.55
C THR A 177 5.63 -3.31 -18.27
N ASP A 178 6.56 -2.43 -17.92
CA ASP A 178 6.38 -1.41 -16.91
C ASP A 178 5.90 -0.11 -17.56
N THR A 179 5.16 0.68 -16.79
CA THR A 179 4.66 1.99 -17.23
C THR A 179 4.81 2.97 -16.09
N VAL A 180 5.66 3.97 -16.29
CA VAL A 180 5.88 5.07 -15.34
C VAL A 180 4.56 5.71 -14.93
N VAL A 181 4.36 5.82 -13.62
CA VAL A 181 3.20 6.48 -13.03
C VAL A 181 3.34 7.99 -13.16
N THR A 182 2.33 8.63 -13.73
CA THR A 182 2.29 10.09 -13.94
C THR A 182 1.16 10.76 -13.18
N THR A 183 0.27 9.98 -12.55
CA THR A 183 -0.89 10.53 -11.84
C THR A 183 -1.27 9.62 -10.68
N TYR A 184 -1.48 10.23 -9.53
CA TYR A 184 -2.01 9.61 -8.31
C TYR A 184 -3.35 10.25 -7.96
N TRP A 185 -4.24 9.50 -7.35
CA TRP A 185 -5.45 10.03 -6.75
C TRP A 185 -5.96 9.11 -5.65
N VAL A 186 -6.69 9.69 -4.71
CA VAL A 186 -7.41 8.97 -3.66
C VAL A 186 -8.88 9.31 -3.82
N ASP A 187 -9.72 8.29 -3.95
CA ASP A 187 -11.16 8.49 -3.95
C ASP A 187 -11.64 8.76 -2.52
N ASN A 188 -12.58 9.70 -2.35
CA ASN A 188 -13.25 9.95 -1.07
C ASN A 188 -14.33 8.89 -0.78
N ALA A 189 -14.00 7.63 -0.99
CA ALA A 189 -14.85 6.48 -0.74
C ALA A 189 -13.99 5.37 -0.17
N PHE A 190 -14.54 4.65 0.82
CA PHE A 190 -13.91 3.44 1.32
C PHE A 190 -14.00 2.32 0.28
N ASP A 191 -12.96 1.50 0.23
CA ASP A 191 -13.01 0.19 -0.41
C ASP A 191 -12.96 -0.91 0.67
N THR A 192 -13.38 -2.11 0.31
CA THR A 192 -13.48 -3.25 1.22
C THR A 192 -12.55 -4.36 0.79
N GLN A 193 -11.57 -4.69 1.62
CA GLN A 193 -10.67 -5.81 1.42
C GLN A 193 -11.31 -7.12 1.91
N ARG A 194 -12.22 -7.67 1.11
CA ARG A 194 -13.06 -8.85 1.46
C ARG A 194 -12.31 -10.10 1.92
N ARG A 195 -11.01 -10.22 1.64
CA ARG A 195 -10.18 -11.38 2.02
C ARG A 195 -9.54 -11.25 3.40
N ARG A 196 -9.82 -10.15 4.12
CA ARG A 196 -9.19 -9.80 5.41
C ARG A 196 -10.18 -9.79 6.58
N GLY A 197 -11.38 -10.32 6.38
CA GLY A 197 -12.32 -10.44 7.48
C GLY A 197 -11.88 -11.55 8.43
N PRO A 198 -11.95 -11.34 9.76
CA PRO A 198 -11.63 -12.38 10.72
C PRO A 198 -12.60 -13.56 10.58
N ASP A 199 -12.09 -14.78 10.76
CA ASP A 199 -12.95 -15.95 10.86
C ASP A 199 -13.92 -15.79 12.04
N ALA A 200 -15.18 -16.16 11.83
CA ALA A 200 -16.21 -16.05 12.86
C ALA A 200 -15.85 -16.92 14.08
N SER A 201 -15.57 -16.29 15.22
CA SER A 201 -15.21 -17.00 16.46
C SER A 201 -16.40 -17.68 17.14
N SER A 202 -17.62 -17.27 16.81
CA SER A 202 -18.86 -17.87 17.31
C SER A 202 -19.97 -17.77 16.28
N ARG A 203 -20.93 -18.71 16.31
CA ARG A 203 -22.13 -18.71 15.49
C ARG A 203 -23.33 -19.02 16.38
N THR A 204 -24.22 -18.05 16.53
CA THR A 204 -25.50 -18.25 17.25
C THR A 204 -26.55 -18.73 16.26
N THR A 205 -27.08 -19.94 16.45
CA THR A 205 -28.19 -20.47 15.66
C THR A 205 -29.53 -20.19 16.34
N TRP A 206 -30.51 -19.69 15.60
CA TRP A 206 -31.89 -19.53 16.06
C TRP A 206 -32.80 -20.52 15.33
N THR A 207 -33.64 -21.24 16.09
CA THR A 207 -34.73 -22.06 15.54
C THR A 207 -36.06 -21.42 15.96
N SER A 208 -36.90 -21.10 14.97
CA SER A 208 -38.27 -20.60 15.19
C SER A 208 -39.19 -21.67 15.73
#